data_AF-A0A397IBU3-F1
#
_entry.id   AF-A0A397IBU3-F1
#
_cell.length_a   1.000
_cell.length_b   1.000
_cell.length_c   1.000
_cell.angle_alpha   90.00
_cell.angle_beta   90.00
_cell.angle_gamma   90.00
#
_symmetry.space_group_name_H-M   'P 1'
#
loop_
_entity.id
_entity.type
_entity.pdbx_description
1 polymer ?
#
loop_
_entity_poly.entity_id
_entity_poly.type
_entity_poly.pdbx_seq_one_letter_code
_entity_poly.pdbx_strand_id
1 'polypeptide(L)'
;MKFNQAYIDLIKQLPPSLVEESWKRLTMRKRNPLTELEACAIDSCIEDFLRHEIIVYNRKKDRQRRSPSPLENLSYNTKASDKTHTIMSNQETQTQNTVPIYTCDHEEVIDCRVKKELDSLSRQLLEFNDSFMQEINKQIEERVNVNNKLRDEIEQQKIQLHKAEKILAGLKSQCSNQDVHLKDRPLI
;
A
#
# COMPACT_ATOMS: atom_id res chain seq x y z
N MET A 1 -0.17 16.89 -30.97
CA MET A 1 -0.14 16.10 -29.73
C MET A 1 -0.73 14.73 -30.04
N LYS A 2 0.11 13.70 -30.18
CA LYS A 2 -0.36 12.40 -30.63
C LYS A 2 0.42 11.31 -29.90
N PHE A 3 -0.25 10.59 -29.02
CA PHE A 3 0.27 9.37 -28.45
C PHE A 3 0.58 8.36 -29.56
N ASN A 4 1.52 7.45 -29.29
CA ASN A 4 1.87 6.38 -30.21
C ASN A 4 0.63 5.53 -30.57
N GLN A 5 0.62 5.00 -31.80
CA GLN A 5 -0.41 4.08 -32.29
C GLN A 5 -0.57 2.85 -31.38
N ALA A 6 0.51 2.40 -30.73
CA ALA A 6 0.51 1.28 -29.80
C ALA A 6 -0.47 1.46 -28.62
N TYR A 7 -0.79 2.69 -28.23
CA TYR A 7 -1.66 2.98 -27.10
C TYR A 7 -3.12 3.24 -27.47
N ILE A 8 -3.49 3.08 -28.75
CA ILE A 8 -4.84 3.44 -29.21
C ILE A 8 -5.94 2.70 -28.48
N ASP A 9 -5.73 1.43 -28.14
CA ASP A 9 -6.73 0.64 -27.43
C ASP A 9 -6.93 1.11 -25.99
N LEU A 10 -5.90 1.71 -25.38
CA LEU A 10 -6.01 2.37 -24.07
C LEU A 10 -6.69 3.74 -24.21
N ILE A 11 -6.28 4.53 -25.21
CA ILE A 11 -6.81 5.88 -25.44
C ILE A 11 -8.31 5.86 -25.74
N LYS A 12 -8.79 4.87 -26.51
CA LYS A 12 -10.23 4.70 -26.81
C LYS A 12 -11.08 4.46 -25.56
N GLN A 13 -10.50 4.03 -24.45
CA GLN A 13 -11.22 3.80 -23.19
C GLN A 13 -11.36 5.07 -22.33
N LEU A 14 -10.65 6.14 -22.69
CA LEU A 14 -10.69 7.43 -22.00
C LEU A 14 -11.51 8.46 -22.78
N PRO A 15 -12.25 9.35 -22.09
CA PRO A 15 -12.89 10.49 -22.74
C PRO A 15 -11.83 11.49 -23.27
N PRO A 16 -12.12 12.21 -24.37
CA PRO A 16 -11.14 13.08 -25.03
C PRO A 16 -10.47 14.13 -24.12
N SER A 17 -11.22 14.68 -23.15
CA SER A 17 -10.69 15.65 -22.18
C SER A 17 -9.59 15.06 -21.30
N LEU A 18 -9.73 13.79 -20.88
CA LEU A 18 -8.72 13.11 -20.05
C LEU A 18 -7.50 12.69 -20.87
N VAL A 19 -7.66 12.43 -22.16
CA VAL A 19 -6.53 12.14 -23.05
C VAL A 19 -5.64 13.38 -23.18
N GLU A 20 -6.24 14.56 -23.38
CA GLU A 20 -5.49 15.82 -23.46
C GLU A 20 -4.82 16.18 -22.13
N GLU A 21 -5.53 15.99 -21.02
CA GLU A 21 -4.96 16.21 -19.69
C GLU A 21 -3.81 15.25 -19.37
N SER A 22 -3.95 13.98 -19.73
CA SER A 22 -2.91 12.96 -19.58
C SER A 22 -1.65 13.34 -20.35
N TRP A 23 -1.79 13.84 -21.57
CA TRP A 23 -0.68 14.36 -22.38
C TRP A 23 0.04 15.51 -21.66
N LYS A 24 -0.72 16.53 -21.21
CA LYS A 24 -0.15 17.66 -20.45
C LYS A 24 0.55 17.20 -19.18
N ARG A 25 -0.01 16.23 -18.45
CA ARG A 25 0.62 15.69 -17.25
C ARG A 25 1.91 14.93 -17.56
N LEU A 26 2.03 14.24 -18.69
CA LEU A 26 3.27 13.54 -19.05
C LEU A 26 4.36 14.51 -19.49
N THR A 27 4.01 15.55 -20.25
CA THR A 27 4.98 16.50 -20.83
C THR A 27 5.30 17.69 -19.93
N MET A 28 4.44 18.05 -18.98
CA MET A 28 4.61 19.21 -18.09
C MET A 28 4.78 18.83 -16.60
N ARG A 29 5.13 17.57 -16.33
CA ARG A 29 5.33 17.05 -14.97
C ARG A 29 6.46 17.80 -14.25
N LYS A 30 6.27 18.10 -12.95
CA LYS A 30 7.25 18.83 -12.11
C LYS A 30 8.58 18.09 -11.94
N ARG A 31 8.59 16.76 -12.06
CA ARG A 31 9.78 15.91 -12.05
C ARG A 31 9.78 15.06 -13.31
N ASN A 32 10.90 15.09 -14.04
CA ASN A 32 11.12 14.36 -15.28
C ASN A 32 9.97 14.52 -16.29
N PRO A 33 9.71 15.76 -16.77
CA PRO A 33 8.80 15.94 -17.90
C PRO A 33 9.32 15.18 -19.10
N LEU A 34 8.47 14.37 -19.73
CA LEU A 34 8.82 13.72 -20.97
C LEU A 34 8.85 14.76 -22.09
N THR A 35 9.88 14.71 -22.92
CA THR A 35 9.87 15.46 -24.18
C THR A 35 8.78 14.91 -25.09
N GLU A 36 8.30 15.70 -26.05
CA GLU A 36 7.25 15.23 -26.97
C GLU A 36 7.68 13.98 -27.76
N LEU A 37 8.97 13.84 -28.07
CA LEU A 37 9.52 12.67 -28.75
C LEU A 37 9.43 11.41 -27.88
N GLU A 38 9.77 11.51 -26.60
CA GLU A 38 9.67 10.40 -25.64
C GLU A 38 8.20 10.06 -25.36
N ALA A 39 7.33 11.07 -25.22
CA ALA A 39 5.89 10.87 -25.02
C ALA A 39 5.20 10.24 -26.25
N CYS A 40 5.77 10.41 -27.45
CA CYS A 40 5.35 9.74 -28.68
C CYS A 40 5.99 8.36 -28.87
N ALA A 41 7.03 8.01 -28.11
CA ALA A 41 7.71 6.73 -28.21
C ALA A 41 6.93 5.62 -27.48
N ILE A 42 7.31 4.38 -27.76
CA ILE A 42 6.76 3.22 -27.06
C ILE A 42 7.60 3.00 -25.80
N ASP A 43 7.04 3.41 -24.66
CA ASP A 43 7.59 3.25 -23.31
C ASP A 43 6.55 2.60 -22.38
N SER A 44 6.97 1.58 -21.63
CA SER A 44 6.14 0.91 -20.61
C SER A 44 5.62 1.88 -19.55
N CYS A 45 6.39 2.92 -19.20
CA CYS A 45 5.99 3.92 -18.21
C CYS A 45 4.77 4.73 -18.66
N ILE A 46 4.65 5.00 -19.97
CA ILE A 46 3.49 5.69 -20.56
C ILE A 46 2.29 4.74 -20.56
N GLU A 47 2.50 3.46 -20.87
CA GLU A 47 1.45 2.45 -20.84
C GLU A 47 0.86 2.28 -19.44
N ASP A 48 1.70 2.10 -18.43
CA ASP A 48 1.30 1.96 -17.03
C ASP A 48 0.53 3.19 -16.54
N PHE A 49 0.98 4.38 -16.95
CA PHE A 49 0.28 5.61 -16.63
C PHE A 49 -1.13 5.66 -17.24
N LEU A 50 -1.28 5.33 -18.52
CA LEU A 50 -2.59 5.32 -19.19
C LEU A 50 -3.52 4.26 -18.59
N ARG A 51 -3.00 3.07 -18.25
CA ARG A 51 -3.75 2.02 -17.54
C ARG A 51 -4.24 2.52 -16.18
N HIS A 52 -3.38 3.19 -15.43
CA HIS A 52 -3.77 3.79 -14.15
C HIS A 52 -4.90 4.81 -14.33
N GLU A 53 -4.81 5.68 -15.34
CA GLU A 53 -5.82 6.71 -15.57
C GLU A 53 -7.18 6.12 -15.97
N ILE A 54 -7.19 5.03 -16.75
CA ILE A 54 -8.41 4.25 -17.08
C ILE A 54 -9.04 3.66 -15.82
N ILE A 55 -8.23 3.08 -14.92
CA ILE A 55 -8.71 2.52 -13.66
C ILE A 55 -9.33 3.62 -12.79
N VAL A 56 -8.66 4.76 -12.66
CA VAL A 56 -9.15 5.91 -11.88
C VAL A 56 -10.46 6.44 -12.47
N TYR A 57 -10.52 6.62 -13.80
CA TYR A 57 -11.73 7.08 -14.49
C TYR A 57 -12.90 6.13 -14.28
N ASN A 58 -12.71 4.83 -14.48
CA ASN A 58 -13.78 3.84 -14.31
C ASN A 58 -14.24 3.76 -12.86
N ARG A 59 -13.33 3.78 -11.88
CA ARG A 59 -13.70 3.85 -10.46
C ARG A 59 -14.53 5.09 -10.14
N LYS A 60 -14.19 6.25 -10.71
CA LYS A 60 -14.96 7.49 -10.54
C LYS A 60 -16.34 7.39 -11.17
N LYS A 61 -16.43 6.83 -12.38
CA LYS A 61 -17.69 6.59 -13.11
C LYS A 61 -18.61 5.62 -12.34
N ASP A 62 -18.06 4.54 -11.79
CA ASP A 62 -18.84 3.55 -11.04
C ASP A 62 -19.36 4.11 -9.70
N ARG A 63 -18.59 5.00 -9.06
CA ARG A 63 -19.06 5.74 -7.88
C ARG A 63 -20.24 6.65 -8.24
N GLN A 64 -20.19 7.33 -9.38
CA GLN A 64 -21.30 8.17 -9.88
C GLN A 64 -22.53 7.37 -10.32
N ARG A 65 -22.36 6.10 -10.71
CA ARG A 65 -23.49 5.19 -11.00
C ARG A 65 -24.13 4.59 -9.75
N ARG A 66 -23.37 4.49 -8.65
CA ARG A 66 -23.86 3.96 -7.36
C ARG A 66 -24.52 5.01 -6.48
N SER A 67 -24.34 6.30 -6.77
CA SER A 67 -25.20 7.33 -6.20
C SER A 67 -26.60 7.18 -6.81
N PRO A 68 -27.65 6.93 -6.01
CA PRO A 68 -29.01 6.95 -6.53
C PRO A 68 -29.26 8.32 -7.14
N SER A 69 -29.60 8.37 -8.42
CA SER A 69 -30.21 9.58 -8.96
C SER A 69 -31.51 9.81 -8.19
N PRO A 70 -31.88 11.05 -7.80
CA PRO A 70 -33.14 11.31 -7.11
C PRO A 70 -34.39 10.85 -7.88
N LEU A 71 -34.26 10.52 -9.18
CA LEU A 71 -35.36 10.16 -10.06
C LEU A 71 -35.68 8.66 -10.14
N GLU A 72 -34.74 7.75 -9.87
CA GLU A 72 -35.02 6.31 -9.98
C GLU A 72 -36.01 5.80 -8.91
N ASN A 73 -36.11 6.50 -7.78
CA ASN A 73 -37.05 6.16 -6.71
C ASN A 73 -38.53 6.44 -7.05
N LEU A 74 -38.84 7.10 -8.18
CA LEU A 74 -40.23 7.30 -8.63
C LEU A 74 -40.77 6.15 -9.49
N SER A 75 -39.91 5.29 -10.05
CA SER A 75 -40.33 4.24 -10.99
C SER A 75 -40.85 2.96 -10.31
N TYR A 76 -40.65 2.79 -9.01
CA TYR A 76 -41.05 1.55 -8.31
C TYR A 76 -42.50 1.56 -7.79
N ASN A 77 -43.23 2.68 -7.91
CA ASN A 77 -44.60 2.78 -7.41
C ASN A 77 -45.70 2.41 -8.45
N THR A 78 -45.35 2.10 -9.70
CA THR A 78 -46.38 1.82 -10.73
C THR A 78 -46.78 0.35 -10.83
N LYS A 79 -46.11 -0.58 -10.14
CA LYS A 79 -46.38 -2.03 -10.26
C LYS A 79 -47.23 -2.63 -9.13
N ALA A 80 -47.77 -1.80 -8.23
CA ALA A 80 -48.57 -2.24 -7.09
C ALA A 80 -50.05 -1.78 -7.13
N SER A 81 -50.59 -1.47 -8.32
CA SER A 81 -52.00 -1.07 -8.47
C SER A 81 -52.76 -1.95 -9.47
N ASP A 82 -52.49 -3.26 -9.44
CA ASP A 82 -53.41 -4.27 -9.99
C ASP A 82 -54.15 -4.93 -8.81
N LYS A 83 -55.08 -4.18 -8.19
CA LYS A 83 -56.25 -4.68 -7.42
C LYS A 83 -56.82 -3.54 -6.54
N THR A 84 -57.70 -2.75 -7.12
CA THR A 84 -59.05 -2.47 -6.59
C THR A 84 -59.79 -1.59 -7.59
N HIS A 85 -60.61 -2.25 -8.40
CA HIS A 85 -61.59 -1.60 -9.24
C HIS A 85 -62.71 -1.00 -8.36
N THR A 86 -63.17 0.21 -8.73
CA THR A 86 -64.58 0.65 -8.68
C THR A 86 -65.02 1.63 -7.56
N ILE A 87 -65.11 2.90 -8.00
CA ILE A 87 -66.15 3.93 -7.74
C ILE A 87 -66.30 4.50 -6.31
N MET A 88 -66.01 5.81 -6.16
CA MET A 88 -66.98 6.87 -5.78
C MET A 88 -66.25 8.21 -5.68
N SER A 89 -66.62 9.19 -6.51
CA SER A 89 -67.59 10.26 -6.18
C SER A 89 -66.98 11.37 -5.32
N ASN A 90 -67.01 12.57 -5.88
CA ASN A 90 -66.76 13.86 -5.24
C ASN A 90 -67.40 13.91 -3.85
N GLN A 91 -66.63 14.31 -2.83
CA GLN A 91 -67.16 15.03 -1.67
C GLN A 91 -66.03 15.71 -0.89
N GLU A 92 -66.13 17.04 -0.82
CA GLU A 92 -65.48 17.89 0.16
C GLU A 92 -65.85 17.41 1.57
N THR A 93 -64.88 17.33 2.49
CA THR A 93 -64.90 17.95 3.83
C THR A 93 -63.73 17.46 4.70
N GLN A 94 -62.87 18.41 5.06
CA GLN A 94 -62.23 18.62 6.36
C GLN A 94 -62.39 17.52 7.44
N THR A 95 -61.29 16.86 7.83
CA THR A 95 -60.96 16.64 9.25
C THR A 95 -59.46 16.40 9.42
N GLN A 96 -58.87 17.13 10.36
CA GLN A 96 -57.48 17.02 10.79
C GLN A 96 -57.19 15.63 11.36
N ASN A 97 -56.00 15.09 11.07
CA ASN A 97 -55.08 14.41 12.00
C ASN A 97 -53.98 13.76 11.18
N THR A 98 -53.06 14.60 10.70
CA THR A 98 -51.80 14.15 10.11
C THR A 98 -50.98 13.48 11.19
N VAL A 99 -51.00 12.15 11.23
CA VAL A 99 -49.96 11.36 11.87
C VAL A 99 -48.62 11.80 11.25
N PRO A 100 -47.63 12.21 12.05
CA PRO A 100 -46.34 12.59 11.49
C PRO A 100 -45.75 11.34 10.85
N ILE A 101 -45.69 11.33 9.51
CA ILE A 101 -44.90 10.38 8.76
C ILE A 101 -43.47 10.59 9.26
N TYR A 102 -42.99 9.66 10.07
CA TYR A 102 -41.63 9.64 10.60
C TYR A 102 -40.68 9.55 9.40
N THR A 103 -40.28 10.72 8.91
CA THR A 103 -39.20 10.84 7.95
C THR A 103 -37.95 10.52 8.74
N CYS A 104 -37.47 9.29 8.59
CA CYS A 104 -36.17 8.91 9.13
C CYS A 104 -35.15 9.84 8.50
N ASP A 105 -34.50 10.67 9.32
CA ASP A 105 -33.52 11.66 8.87
C ASP A 105 -32.39 10.90 8.16
N HIS A 106 -32.36 10.99 6.83
CA HIS A 106 -31.38 10.30 6.00
C HIS A 106 -29.93 10.59 6.42
N GLU A 107 -29.71 11.71 7.12
CA GLU A 107 -28.45 12.10 7.75
C GLU A 107 -28.02 11.13 8.86
N GLU A 108 -28.92 10.68 9.73
CA GLU A 108 -28.60 9.73 10.82
C GLU A 108 -28.18 8.36 10.28
N VAL A 109 -28.81 7.90 9.20
CA VAL A 109 -28.46 6.63 8.55
C VAL A 109 -27.07 6.70 7.90
N ILE A 110 -26.72 7.84 7.29
CA ILE A 110 -25.40 8.07 6.71
C ILE A 110 -24.35 8.12 7.81
N ASP A 111 -24.60 8.86 8.89
CA ASP A 111 -23.67 9.00 10.02
C ASP A 111 -23.39 7.65 10.69
N CYS A 112 -24.43 6.86 10.96
CA CYS A 112 -24.30 5.51 11.50
C CYS A 112 -23.45 4.60 10.60
N ARG A 113 -23.62 4.70 9.27
CA ARG A 113 -22.83 3.91 8.32
C ARG A 113 -21.37 4.36 8.30
N VAL A 114 -21.12 5.66 8.25
CA VAL A 114 -19.76 6.23 8.28
C VAL A 114 -19.05 5.83 9.57
N LYS A 115 -19.74 5.93 10.70
CA LYS A 115 -19.21 5.55 12.01
C LYS A 115 -18.80 4.07 12.04
N LYS A 116 -19.64 3.17 11.54
CA LYS A 116 -19.35 1.73 11.50
C LYS A 116 -18.14 1.39 10.61
N GLU A 117 -18.05 2.01 9.43
CA GLU A 117 -16.91 1.82 8.52
C GLU A 117 -15.61 2.36 9.15
N LEU A 118 -15.68 3.53 9.78
CA LEU A 118 -14.55 4.14 10.48
C LEU A 118 -14.06 3.28 11.65
N ASP A 119 -14.97 2.74 12.46
CA ASP A 119 -14.63 1.85 13.57
C ASP A 119 -14.04 0.53 13.05
N SER A 120 -14.56 0.02 11.92
CA SER A 120 -14.00 -1.17 11.26
C SER A 120 -12.58 -0.94 10.75
N LEU A 121 -12.33 0.19 10.07
CA LEU A 121 -11.00 0.56 9.58
C LEU A 121 -10.03 0.79 10.73
N SER A 122 -10.47 1.46 11.79
CA SER A 122 -9.65 1.73 12.98
C SER A 122 -9.19 0.43 13.64
N ARG A 123 -10.09 -0.55 13.75
CA ARG A 123 -9.75 -1.88 14.28
C ARG A 123 -8.76 -2.63 13.39
N GLN A 124 -8.98 -2.65 12.08
CA GLN A 124 -8.07 -3.31 11.14
C GLN A 124 -6.67 -2.68 11.18
N LEU A 125 -6.59 -1.35 11.26
CA LEU A 125 -5.32 -0.65 11.35
C LEU A 125 -4.57 -0.98 12.65
N LEU A 126 -5.30 -1.07 13.77
CA LEU A 126 -4.73 -1.45 15.06
C LEU A 126 -4.19 -2.89 15.03
N GLU A 127 -5.00 -3.85 14.57
CA GLU A 127 -4.60 -5.26 14.46
C GLU A 127 -3.39 -5.44 13.52
N PHE A 128 -3.39 -4.73 12.39
CA PHE A 128 -2.26 -4.75 11.46
C PHE A 128 -1.00 -4.17 12.11
N ASN A 129 -1.10 -3.01 12.77
CA ASN A 129 0.05 -2.40 13.42
C ASN A 129 0.59 -3.27 14.56
N ASP A 130 -0.28 -3.87 15.37
CA ASP A 130 0.13 -4.75 16.46
C ASP A 130 0.87 -5.99 15.94
N SER A 131 0.33 -6.66 14.92
CA SER A 131 0.98 -7.82 14.31
C SER A 131 2.30 -7.45 13.63
N PHE A 132 2.36 -6.31 12.94
CA PHE A 132 3.57 -5.82 12.30
C PHE A 132 4.67 -5.50 13.32
N MET A 133 4.31 -4.83 14.42
CA MET A 133 5.26 -4.50 15.49
C MET A 133 5.78 -5.76 16.21
N GLN A 134 4.91 -6.75 16.43
CA GLN A 134 5.31 -8.04 17.00
C GLN A 134 6.31 -8.77 16.11
N GLU A 135 6.08 -8.79 14.79
CA GLU A 135 6.99 -9.44 13.84
C GLU A 135 8.36 -8.74 13.78
N ILE A 136 8.37 -7.40 13.76
CA ILE A 136 9.63 -6.62 13.84
C ILE A 136 10.38 -6.97 15.13
N ASN A 137 9.70 -6.97 16.27
CA ASN A 137 10.33 -7.25 17.56
C ASN A 137 10.93 -8.66 17.59
N LYS A 138 10.20 -9.66 17.06
CA LYS A 138 10.67 -11.04 16.96
C LYS A 138 11.96 -11.13 16.12
N GLN A 139 12.00 -10.49 14.95
CA GLN A 139 13.20 -10.49 14.11
C GLN A 139 14.38 -9.80 14.77
N ILE A 140 14.14 -8.71 15.52
CA ILE A 140 15.19 -8.02 16.29
C ILE A 140 15.73 -8.96 17.39
N GLU A 141 14.85 -9.61 18.14
CA GLU A 141 15.23 -10.52 19.22
C GLU A 141 16.05 -11.71 18.70
N GLU A 142 15.62 -12.33 17.60
CA GLU A 142 16.36 -13.40 16.94
C GLU A 142 17.77 -12.95 16.53
N ARG A 143 17.89 -11.77 15.90
CA ARG A 143 19.20 -11.19 15.53
C ARG A 143 20.08 -10.91 16.74
N VAL A 144 19.51 -10.37 17.82
CA VAL A 144 20.24 -10.11 19.07
C VAL A 144 20.77 -11.42 19.67
N ASN A 145 19.96 -12.48 19.67
CA ASN A 145 20.37 -13.78 20.18
C ASN A 145 21.54 -14.37 19.35
N VAL A 146 21.43 -14.35 18.02
CA VAL A 146 22.51 -14.79 17.12
C VAL A 146 23.78 -13.96 17.35
N ASN A 147 23.67 -12.64 17.47
CA ASN A 147 24.81 -11.76 17.73
C ASN A 147 25.48 -12.03 19.08
N ASN A 148 24.69 -12.31 20.12
CA ASN A 148 25.22 -12.68 21.43
C ASN A 148 26.04 -13.97 21.35
N LYS A 149 25.52 -14.99 20.65
CA LYS A 149 26.25 -16.25 20.44
C LYS A 149 27.57 -16.04 19.68
N LEU A 150 27.54 -15.25 18.61
CA LEU A 150 28.75 -14.92 17.84
C LEU A 150 29.76 -14.15 18.70
N ARG A 151 29.31 -13.22 19.55
CA ARG A 151 30.19 -12.50 20.48
C ARG A 151 30.91 -13.45 21.44
N ASP A 152 30.17 -14.42 21.99
CA ASP A 152 30.75 -15.40 22.92
C ASP A 152 31.77 -16.32 22.21
N GLU A 153 31.49 -16.73 20.95
CA GLU A 153 32.44 -17.47 20.11
C GLU A 153 33.70 -16.64 19.79
N ILE A 154 33.56 -15.35 19.46
CA ILE A 154 34.68 -14.43 19.21
C ILE A 154 35.57 -14.30 20.46
N GLU A 155 34.98 -14.16 21.64
CA GLU A 155 35.75 -14.07 22.89
C GLU A 155 36.50 -15.38 23.19
N GLN A 156 35.90 -16.54 22.93
CA GLN A 156 36.60 -17.82 23.03
C GLN A 156 37.80 -17.91 22.07
N GLN A 157 37.62 -17.50 20.81
CA GLN A 157 38.68 -17.49 19.81
C GLN A 157 39.81 -16.54 20.19
N LYS A 158 39.49 -15.37 20.75
CA LYS A 158 40.46 -14.38 21.23
C LYS A 158 41.32 -14.95 22.36
N ILE A 159 40.73 -15.69 23.30
CA ILE A 159 41.47 -16.37 24.36
C ILE A 159 42.41 -17.44 23.79
N GLN A 160 41.96 -18.22 22.82
CA GLN A 160 42.79 -19.25 22.17
C GLN A 160 43.96 -18.63 21.40
N LEU A 161 43.71 -17.55 20.65
CA LEU A 161 44.73 -16.81 19.91
C LEU A 161 45.81 -16.27 20.87
N HIS A 162 45.42 -15.61 21.95
CA HIS A 162 46.37 -15.09 22.94
C HIS A 162 47.23 -16.21 23.56
N LYS A 163 46.66 -17.40 23.80
CA LYS A 163 47.43 -18.57 24.28
C LYS A 163 48.46 -19.02 23.23
N ALA A 164 48.05 -19.13 21.96
CA ALA A 164 48.93 -19.51 20.87
C ALA A 164 50.06 -18.49 20.65
N GLU A 165 49.76 -17.19 20.70
CA GLU A 165 50.74 -16.11 20.62
C GLU A 165 51.78 -16.19 21.74
N LYS A 166 51.34 -16.47 22.98
CA LYS A 166 52.25 -16.64 24.12
C LYS A 166 53.19 -17.85 23.95
N ILE A 167 52.67 -18.97 23.44
CA ILE A 167 53.48 -20.16 23.14
C ILE A 167 54.49 -19.84 22.03
N LEU A 168 54.05 -19.19 20.95
CA LEU A 168 54.89 -18.80 19.83
C LEU A 168 56.02 -17.87 20.27
N ALA A 169 55.73 -16.87 21.11
CA ALA A 169 56.72 -15.96 21.67
C ALA A 169 57.77 -16.70 22.53
N GLY A 170 57.33 -17.69 23.31
CA GLY A 170 58.22 -18.56 24.09
C GLY A 170 59.15 -19.40 23.21
N LEU A 171 58.61 -20.06 22.18
CA LEU A 171 59.39 -20.85 21.23
C LEU A 171 60.39 -20.01 20.44
N LYS A 172 59.98 -18.80 20.00
CA LYS A 172 60.87 -17.86 19.32
C LYS A 172 62.07 -17.48 20.19
N SER A 173 61.86 -17.27 21.48
CA SER A 173 62.91 -16.94 22.45
C SER A 173 63.87 -18.12 22.72
N GLN A 174 63.37 -19.36 22.69
CA GLN A 174 64.20 -20.56 22.86
C GLN A 174 65.09 -20.83 21.64
N CYS A 175 64.58 -20.61 20.42
CA CYS A 175 65.34 -20.79 19.19
C CYS A 175 66.53 -19.82 19.09
N SER A 176 66.34 -18.56 19.50
CA SER A 176 67.44 -17.58 19.56
C SER A 176 68.52 -17.92 20.60
N ASN A 177 68.20 -18.65 21.67
CA ASN A 177 69.16 -19.02 22.71
C ASN A 177 70.02 -20.25 22.35
N GLN A 178 69.51 -21.15 21.49
CA GLN A 178 70.26 -22.32 21.03
C GLN A 178 71.34 -21.97 19.99
N ASP A 179 71.12 -20.89 19.21
CA ASP A 179 72.07 -20.42 18.20
C ASP A 179 73.35 -19.81 18.82
N VAL A 180 73.26 -19.31 20.06
CA VAL A 180 74.42 -18.83 20.82
C VAL A 180 75.26 -20.00 21.36
N HIS A 181 74.61 -21.08 21.80
CA HIS A 181 75.30 -22.21 22.44
C HIS A 181 76.04 -23.14 21.46
N LEU A 182 75.76 -23.07 20.15
CA LEU A 182 76.45 -23.84 19.11
C LEU A 182 77.78 -23.23 18.66
N LYS A 183 78.02 -21.93 18.92
CA LYS A 183 79.28 -21.26 18.58
C LYS A 183 80.42 -21.51 19.59
N ASP A 184 80.10 -21.98 20.80
CA ASP A 184 81.08 -22.17 21.88
C ASP A 184 81.56 -23.63 22.04
N ARG A 185 81.30 -24.52 21.08
CA ARG A 185 81.91 -25.86 21.11
C ARG A 185 83.37 -25.78 20.62
N PRO A 186 84.36 -26.14 21.46
CA PRO A 186 85.73 -26.28 20.99
C PRO A 186 85.78 -27.44 19.99
N LEU A 187 86.36 -27.18 18.82
CA LEU A 187 86.77 -28.24 17.89
C LEU A 187 87.88 -29.03 18.59
N ILE A 188 87.57 -30.26 18.98
CA ILE A 188 88.55 -31.28 19.34
C ILE A 188 88.97 -32.00 18.07
#